data_AF-A0A9D1SCE5-F1
#
_entry.id   AF-A0A9D1SCE5-F1
#
_cell.length_a   1.000
_cell.length_b   1.000
_cell.length_c   1.000
_cell.angle_alpha   90.00
_cell.angle_beta   90.00
_cell.angle_gamma   90.00
#
_symmetry.space_group_name_H-M   'P 1'
#
loop_
_entity.id
_entity.type
_entity.pdbx_description
1 polymer ?
#
loop_
_entity_poly.entity_id
_entity_poly.type
_entity_poly.pdbx_seq_one_letter_code
_entity_poly.pdbx_strand_id
1 'polypeptide(L)'
;MDINQIETPCYVLEEKLLRRNLSLIKSVKERSGVNIILAFKAFALWKAFPIVREYIPCSTASSIHEARLAFEEMGSLAHTYSPAYTDKDFPQILKYSSHITFNSLSQFDYFYPAVLRSGRKVSCGIRINPEYSAVETDLYNPCAPGSRLGITADLLPDRLPEGIEGLHFHTLCESTSYELEKTLDVVEKRFGKYLQQVKWLNMGGGHLMTRQGYDVEHLIRVLKAFREKHPHLELIMEPGSAFAWQTGFLLAS
;
A
#
# COMPACT_ATOMS: atom_id res chain seq x y z
N MET A 1 -19.41 -24.54 13.02
CA MET A 1 -18.32 -25.01 13.90
C MET A 1 -18.69 -24.59 15.32
N ASP A 2 -18.67 -25.51 16.27
CA ASP A 2 -18.90 -25.19 17.68
C ASP A 2 -17.62 -24.57 18.27
N ILE A 3 -17.70 -23.33 18.74
CA ILE A 3 -16.54 -22.58 19.26
C ILE A 3 -15.95 -23.26 20.49
N ASN A 4 -16.77 -23.99 21.26
CA ASN A 4 -16.34 -24.68 22.49
C ASN A 4 -15.48 -25.93 22.23
N GLN A 5 -15.35 -26.36 20.97
CA GLN A 5 -14.54 -27.51 20.58
C GLN A 5 -13.16 -27.11 20.04
N ILE A 6 -12.86 -25.80 19.98
CA ILE A 6 -11.58 -25.29 19.50
C ILE A 6 -10.56 -25.36 20.64
N GLU A 7 -9.40 -25.97 20.38
CA GLU A 7 -8.28 -25.96 21.32
C GLU A 7 -7.77 -24.53 21.51
N THR A 8 -7.69 -24.08 22.77
CA THR A 8 -7.28 -22.71 23.12
C THR A 8 -5.83 -22.66 23.64
N PRO A 9 -5.07 -21.57 23.40
CA PRO A 9 -5.50 -20.34 22.75
C PRO A 9 -5.50 -20.43 21.22
N CYS A 10 -6.50 -19.82 20.57
CA CYS A 10 -6.65 -19.85 19.12
C CYS A 10 -7.19 -18.52 18.58
N TYR A 11 -6.57 -18.01 17.51
CA TYR A 11 -7.14 -16.91 16.73
C TYR A 11 -8.23 -17.44 15.80
N VAL A 12 -9.46 -17.02 16.04
CA VAL A 12 -10.63 -17.40 15.23
C VAL A 12 -10.95 -16.27 14.26
N LEU A 13 -10.93 -16.60 12.97
CA LEU A 13 -11.35 -15.70 11.88
C LEU A 13 -12.75 -16.09 11.40
N GLU A 14 -13.68 -15.15 11.41
CA GLU A 14 -15.04 -15.32 10.94
C GLU A 14 -15.15 -14.96 9.46
N GLU A 15 -15.30 -15.98 8.60
CA GLU A 15 -15.38 -15.80 7.15
C GLU A 15 -16.48 -14.83 6.72
N LYS A 16 -17.66 -14.87 7.35
CA LYS A 16 -18.78 -13.97 7.04
C LYS A 16 -18.40 -12.50 7.25
N LEU A 17 -17.67 -12.19 8.32
CA LEU A 17 -17.20 -10.84 8.62
C LEU A 17 -16.07 -10.42 7.67
N LEU A 18 -15.15 -11.32 7.36
CA LEU A 18 -14.12 -11.09 6.35
C LEU A 18 -14.73 -10.76 4.98
N ARG A 19 -15.68 -11.57 4.50
CA ARG A 19 -16.37 -11.34 3.21
C ARG A 19 -17.15 -10.03 3.19
N ARG A 20 -17.73 -9.60 4.32
CA ARG A 20 -18.36 -8.28 4.45
C ARG A 20 -17.35 -7.16 4.20
N ASN A 21 -16.19 -7.22 4.85
CA ASN A 21 -15.12 -6.23 4.66
C ASN A 21 -14.60 -6.23 3.22
N LEU A 22 -14.33 -7.42 2.65
CA LEU A 22 -13.87 -7.56 1.28
C LEU A 22 -14.88 -7.03 0.25
N SER A 23 -16.17 -7.24 0.48
CA SER A 23 -17.24 -6.73 -0.38
C SER A 23 -17.28 -5.20 -0.38
N LEU A 24 -17.09 -4.57 0.79
CA LEU A 24 -17.00 -3.11 0.89
C LEU A 24 -15.76 -2.58 0.16
N ILE A 25 -14.60 -3.19 0.37
CA ILE A 25 -13.34 -2.79 -0.26
C ILE A 25 -13.44 -2.92 -1.79
N LYS A 26 -14.02 -4.01 -2.29
CA LYS A 26 -14.30 -4.21 -3.72
C LYS A 26 -15.22 -3.12 -4.27
N SER A 27 -16.30 -2.79 -3.54
CA SER A 27 -17.21 -1.70 -3.91
C SER A 27 -16.49 -0.35 -3.99
N VAL A 28 -15.61 -0.03 -3.04
CA VAL A 28 -14.77 1.18 -3.09
C VAL A 28 -13.87 1.17 -4.32
N LYS A 29 -13.14 0.07 -4.58
CA LYS A 29 -12.29 -0.11 -5.77
C LYS A 29 -13.08 0.16 -7.05
N GLU A 30 -14.23 -0.49 -7.24
CA GLU A 30 -15.04 -0.39 -8.46
C GLU A 30 -15.67 1.00 -8.62
N ARG A 31 -16.26 1.55 -7.55
CA ARG A 31 -16.98 2.83 -7.62
C ARG A 31 -16.04 4.00 -7.72
N SER A 32 -14.91 3.99 -7.03
CA SER A 32 -13.90 5.04 -7.13
C SER A 32 -13.05 4.87 -8.37
N GLY A 33 -12.87 3.65 -8.88
CA GLY A 33 -11.99 3.24 -9.99
C GLY A 33 -10.50 3.38 -9.69
N VAL A 34 -10.12 3.32 -8.41
CA VAL A 34 -8.72 3.16 -7.99
C VAL A 34 -8.37 1.68 -7.92
N ASN A 35 -7.09 1.37 -7.88
CA ASN A 35 -6.61 0.05 -7.53
C ASN A 35 -6.46 -0.07 -6.01
N ILE A 36 -6.86 -1.22 -5.45
CA ILE A 36 -6.68 -1.50 -4.02
C ILE A 36 -5.96 -2.84 -3.93
N ILE A 37 -4.92 -2.89 -3.10
CA ILE A 37 -4.10 -4.08 -2.87
C ILE A 37 -3.95 -4.33 -1.36
N LEU A 38 -3.82 -5.59 -0.96
CA LEU A 38 -3.72 -5.97 0.45
C LEU A 38 -2.30 -5.75 0.99
N ALA A 39 -2.16 -5.04 2.12
CA ALA A 39 -0.91 -4.97 2.86
C ALA A 39 -0.77 -6.11 3.90
N PHE A 40 0.18 -7.03 3.66
CA PHE A 40 0.39 -8.20 4.52
C PHE A 40 0.85 -7.88 5.94
N LYS A 41 1.47 -6.72 6.16
CA LYS A 41 1.88 -6.25 7.48
C LYS A 41 0.74 -6.26 8.52
N ALA A 42 -0.51 -6.08 8.07
CA ALA A 42 -1.68 -6.16 8.95
C ALA A 42 -2.39 -7.51 8.92
N PHE A 43 -2.32 -8.24 7.80
CA PHE A 43 -3.03 -9.51 7.63
C PHE A 43 -2.29 -10.44 6.65
N ALA A 44 -1.71 -11.52 7.18
CA ALA A 44 -0.98 -12.53 6.42
C ALA A 44 -1.42 -13.97 6.73
N LEU A 45 -2.68 -14.18 7.16
CA LEU A 45 -3.24 -15.51 7.33
C LEU A 45 -3.53 -16.13 5.95
N TRP A 46 -2.50 -16.70 5.33
CA TRP A 46 -2.51 -17.17 3.94
C TRP A 46 -3.60 -18.19 3.62
N LYS A 47 -4.07 -18.96 4.60
CA LYS A 47 -5.22 -19.87 4.46
C LYS A 47 -6.51 -19.14 4.04
N ALA A 48 -6.63 -17.84 4.30
CA ALA A 48 -7.78 -17.03 3.89
C ALA A 48 -7.58 -16.36 2.51
N PHE A 49 -6.38 -16.43 1.91
CA PHE A 49 -6.10 -15.79 0.62
C PHE A 49 -6.97 -16.30 -0.53
N PRO A 50 -7.38 -17.59 -0.60
CA PRO A 50 -8.38 -18.04 -1.57
C PRO A 50 -9.67 -17.21 -1.55
N ILE A 51 -10.14 -16.81 -0.37
CA ILE A 51 -11.31 -15.94 -0.21
C ILE A 51 -10.96 -14.50 -0.60
N VAL A 52 -9.81 -13.98 -0.14
CA VAL A 52 -9.39 -12.59 -0.42
C VAL A 52 -9.29 -12.33 -1.92
N ARG A 53 -8.67 -13.24 -2.68
CA ARG A 53 -8.43 -13.05 -4.13
C ARG A 53 -9.69 -13.10 -5.00
N GLU A 54 -10.82 -13.59 -4.48
CA GLU A 54 -12.14 -13.43 -5.14
C GLU A 54 -12.56 -11.95 -5.25
N TYR A 55 -12.00 -11.09 -4.39
CA TYR A 55 -12.33 -9.66 -4.30
C TYR A 55 -11.15 -8.78 -4.71
N ILE A 56 -9.96 -9.04 -4.15
CA ILE A 56 -8.74 -8.26 -4.35
C ILE A 56 -7.56 -9.23 -4.51
N PRO A 57 -7.08 -9.49 -5.74
CA PRO A 57 -6.07 -10.51 -6.00
C PRO A 57 -4.62 -10.02 -5.86
N CYS A 58 -4.40 -8.72 -5.58
CA CYS A 58 -3.09 -8.10 -5.55
C CYS A 58 -2.69 -7.70 -4.13
N SER A 59 -1.39 -7.67 -3.86
CA SER A 59 -0.84 -7.37 -2.54
C SER A 59 0.39 -6.47 -2.61
N THR A 60 0.65 -5.78 -1.50
CA THR A 60 1.90 -5.06 -1.26
C THR A 60 2.77 -5.85 -0.28
N ALA A 61 4.09 -5.78 -0.48
CA ALA A 61 5.08 -6.47 0.30
C ALA A 61 6.14 -5.49 0.82
N SER A 62 6.56 -5.70 2.07
CA SER A 62 7.62 -4.94 2.73
C SER A 62 8.87 -5.75 3.05
N SER A 63 8.90 -7.01 2.62
CA SER A 63 10.06 -7.90 2.73
C SER A 63 10.09 -8.92 1.59
N ILE A 64 11.24 -9.57 1.39
CA ILE A 64 11.38 -10.71 0.48
C ILE A 64 10.38 -11.85 0.82
N HIS A 65 10.12 -12.08 2.11
CA HIS A 65 9.20 -13.11 2.57
C HIS A 65 7.75 -12.78 2.21
N GLU A 66 7.34 -11.52 2.39
CA GLU A 66 6.01 -11.06 1.97
C GLU A 66 5.87 -11.08 0.45
N ALA A 67 6.91 -10.71 -0.31
CA ALA A 67 6.88 -10.77 -1.77
C ALA A 67 6.76 -12.21 -2.28
N ARG A 68 7.49 -13.15 -1.65
CA ARG A 68 7.35 -14.58 -1.92
C ARG A 68 5.95 -15.08 -1.55
N LEU A 69 5.41 -14.66 -0.41
CA LEU A 69 4.07 -15.04 0.04
C LEU A 69 2.98 -14.55 -0.95
N ALA A 70 3.13 -13.34 -1.50
CA ALA A 70 2.26 -12.84 -2.56
C ALA A 70 2.27 -13.77 -3.77
N PHE A 71 3.47 -14.15 -4.21
CA PHE A 71 3.64 -14.99 -5.38
C PHE A 71 3.10 -16.41 -5.18
N GLU A 72 3.43 -17.05 -4.05
CA GLU A 72 3.10 -18.46 -3.79
C GLU A 72 1.64 -18.65 -3.35
N GLU A 73 1.14 -17.81 -2.43
CA GLU A 73 -0.16 -18.04 -1.77
C GLU A 73 -1.28 -17.12 -2.29
N MET A 74 -0.97 -15.84 -2.54
CA MET A 74 -1.95 -14.92 -3.14
C MET A 74 -2.10 -15.19 -4.65
N GLY A 75 -1.03 -15.68 -5.30
CA GLY A 75 -1.01 -15.97 -6.73
C GLY A 75 -0.78 -14.75 -7.61
N SER A 76 -0.18 -13.68 -7.07
CA SER A 76 0.10 -12.44 -7.78
C SER A 76 1.50 -11.90 -7.50
N LEU A 77 2.04 -11.13 -8.43
CA LEU A 77 3.27 -10.37 -8.17
C LEU A 77 2.97 -9.20 -7.22
N ALA A 78 3.86 -8.98 -6.26
CA ALA A 78 3.70 -7.94 -5.26
C ALA A 78 4.03 -6.54 -5.79
N HIS A 79 3.45 -5.53 -5.16
CA HIS A 79 4.02 -4.18 -5.15
C HIS A 79 4.98 -4.12 -3.95
N THR A 80 6.28 -4.07 -4.18
CA THR A 80 7.25 -4.19 -3.09
C THR A 80 7.83 -2.83 -2.74
N TYR A 81 7.82 -2.48 -1.46
CA TYR A 81 8.50 -1.32 -0.89
C TYR A 81 9.34 -1.75 0.31
N SER A 82 10.65 -1.46 0.29
CA SER A 82 11.51 -1.59 1.47
C SER A 82 12.25 -0.27 1.71
N PRO A 83 12.43 0.15 2.98
CA PRO A 83 13.34 1.25 3.29
C PRO A 83 14.79 0.91 2.94
N ALA A 84 15.15 -0.37 2.85
CA ALA A 84 16.49 -0.82 2.49
C ALA A 84 16.43 -2.16 1.72
N TYR A 85 16.88 -2.14 0.47
CA TYR A 85 17.16 -3.35 -0.29
C TYR A 85 18.60 -3.82 -0.07
N THR A 86 18.83 -5.13 -0.17
CA THR A 86 20.17 -5.75 -0.06
C THR A 86 20.49 -6.49 -1.36
N ASP A 87 21.77 -6.61 -1.71
CA ASP A 87 22.21 -7.38 -2.89
C ASP A 87 21.77 -8.85 -2.83
N LYS A 88 21.70 -9.39 -1.62
CA LYS A 88 21.28 -10.77 -1.38
C LYS A 88 19.80 -10.97 -1.75
N ASP A 89 18.94 -10.06 -1.31
CA ASP A 89 17.48 -10.25 -1.41
C ASP A 89 16.89 -9.65 -2.69
N PHE A 90 17.52 -8.62 -3.24
CA PHE A 90 16.99 -7.88 -4.40
C PHE A 90 16.69 -8.75 -5.63
N PRO A 91 17.52 -9.75 -6.01
CA PRO A 91 17.21 -10.65 -7.12
C PRO A 91 15.90 -11.42 -6.93
N GLN A 92 15.57 -11.83 -5.71
CA GLN A 92 14.30 -12.50 -5.42
C GLN A 92 13.14 -11.50 -5.35
N ILE A 93 13.37 -10.30 -4.81
CA ILE A 93 12.38 -9.22 -4.85
C ILE A 93 11.98 -8.91 -6.30
N LEU A 94 12.95 -8.79 -7.21
CA LEU A 94 12.72 -8.63 -8.66
C LEU A 94 11.90 -9.76 -9.26
N LYS A 95 12.13 -11.00 -8.83
CA LYS A 95 11.39 -12.18 -9.31
C LYS A 95 9.92 -12.13 -8.88
N TYR A 96 9.63 -11.65 -7.69
CA TYR A 96 8.29 -11.70 -7.08
C TYR A 96 7.49 -10.39 -7.15
N SER A 97 8.04 -9.35 -7.77
CA SER A 97 7.41 -8.02 -7.81
C SER A 97 7.01 -7.60 -9.23
N SER A 98 5.86 -6.93 -9.34
CA SER A 98 5.44 -6.17 -10.51
C SER A 98 5.84 -4.70 -10.39
N HIS A 99 5.86 -4.19 -9.16
CA HIS A 99 6.30 -2.84 -8.83
C HIS A 99 7.37 -2.88 -7.75
N ILE A 100 8.39 -2.03 -7.87
CA ILE A 100 9.42 -1.84 -6.84
C ILE A 100 9.51 -0.35 -6.53
N THR A 101 9.21 0.02 -5.29
CA THR A 101 9.34 1.39 -4.81
C THR A 101 10.61 1.54 -4.00
N PHE A 102 11.52 2.39 -4.47
CA PHE A 102 12.75 2.74 -3.77
C PHE A 102 12.51 3.81 -2.72
N ASN A 103 13.27 3.75 -1.63
CA ASN A 103 13.15 4.73 -0.56
C ASN A 103 13.97 6.01 -0.78
N SER A 104 14.97 5.95 -1.68
CA SER A 104 15.85 7.07 -2.02
C SER A 104 16.36 6.97 -3.45
N LEU A 105 16.84 8.09 -4.00
CA LEU A 105 17.48 8.12 -5.31
C LEU A 105 18.74 7.24 -5.36
N SER A 106 19.55 7.23 -4.28
CA SER A 106 20.74 6.37 -4.22
C SER A 106 20.42 4.88 -4.31
N GLN A 107 19.31 4.43 -3.71
CA GLN A 107 18.86 3.04 -3.89
C GLN A 107 18.40 2.78 -5.32
N PHE A 108 17.65 3.71 -5.91
CA PHE A 108 17.24 3.60 -7.31
C PHE A 108 18.46 3.50 -8.23
N ASP A 109 19.41 4.43 -8.14
CA ASP A 109 20.61 4.46 -8.98
C ASP A 109 21.44 3.18 -8.86
N TYR A 110 21.51 2.61 -7.66
CA TYR A 110 22.25 1.38 -7.41
C TYR A 110 21.56 0.13 -7.99
N PHE A 111 20.25 -0.03 -7.77
CA PHE A 111 19.53 -1.25 -8.10
C PHE A 111 18.82 -1.23 -9.46
N TYR A 112 18.51 -0.06 -10.01
CA TYR A 112 17.82 0.08 -11.30
C TYR A 112 18.58 -0.58 -12.47
N PRO A 113 19.93 -0.54 -12.57
CA PRO A 113 20.65 -1.30 -13.57
C PRO A 113 20.38 -2.81 -13.52
N ALA A 114 20.14 -3.38 -12.32
CA ALA A 114 19.77 -4.78 -12.18
C ALA A 114 18.32 -5.05 -12.65
N VAL A 115 17.40 -4.11 -12.42
CA VAL A 115 16.03 -4.16 -12.98
C VAL A 115 16.10 -4.25 -14.50
N LEU A 116 16.86 -3.36 -15.15
CA LEU A 116 17.03 -3.34 -16.61
C LEU A 116 17.64 -4.64 -17.14
N ARG A 117 18.72 -5.12 -16.53
CA ARG A 117 19.39 -6.37 -16.93
C ARG A 117 18.51 -7.61 -16.78
N SER A 118 17.51 -7.58 -15.89
CA SER A 118 16.63 -8.73 -15.66
C SER A 118 15.72 -9.04 -16.85
N GLY A 119 15.49 -8.07 -17.75
CA GLY A 119 14.54 -8.18 -18.86
C GLY A 119 13.07 -8.30 -18.43
N ARG A 120 12.78 -8.22 -17.11
CA ARG A 120 11.42 -8.27 -16.57
C ARG A 120 10.78 -6.90 -16.66
N LYS A 121 9.48 -6.85 -16.93
CA LYS A 121 8.67 -5.63 -16.85
C LYS A 121 8.33 -5.34 -15.40
N VAL A 122 9.23 -4.70 -14.68
CA VAL A 122 9.01 -4.22 -13.30
C VAL A 122 8.91 -2.70 -13.34
N SER A 123 7.80 -2.15 -12.84
CA SER A 123 7.60 -0.70 -12.77
C SER A 123 8.27 -0.15 -11.52
N CYS A 124 9.23 0.76 -11.69
CA CYS A 124 9.96 1.35 -10.59
C CYS A 124 9.30 2.65 -10.13
N GLY A 125 9.28 2.88 -8.82
CA GLY A 125 8.83 4.14 -8.25
C GLY A 125 9.72 4.61 -7.12
N ILE A 126 9.44 5.80 -6.61
CA ILE A 126 10.13 6.35 -5.44
C ILE A 126 9.13 6.71 -4.35
N ARG A 127 9.46 6.37 -3.10
CA ARG A 127 8.67 6.80 -1.95
C ARG A 127 8.99 8.25 -1.67
N ILE A 128 7.96 9.10 -1.65
CA ILE A 128 8.04 10.51 -1.30
C ILE A 128 7.59 10.73 0.14
N ASN A 129 8.15 11.77 0.76
CA ASN A 129 7.77 12.26 2.07
C ASN A 129 7.12 13.64 1.91
N PRO A 130 5.79 13.78 2.08
CA PRO A 130 5.12 15.07 1.99
C PRO A 130 5.35 15.99 3.19
N GLU A 131 6.08 15.52 4.21
CA GLU A 131 6.34 16.23 5.47
C GLU A 131 5.03 16.70 6.13
N TYR A 132 3.99 15.88 5.96
CA TYR A 132 2.68 16.04 6.56
C TYR A 132 2.19 14.66 7.03
N SER A 133 1.80 14.58 8.30
CA SER A 133 1.11 13.41 8.84
C SER A 133 0.02 13.86 9.79
N ALA A 134 -1.14 13.22 9.68
CA ALA A 134 -2.25 13.38 10.60
C ALA A 134 -2.08 12.54 11.89
N VAL A 135 -0.99 11.77 11.99
CA VAL A 135 -0.74 10.87 13.11
C VAL A 135 -0.24 11.68 14.31
N GLU A 136 -1.06 11.75 15.36
CA GLU A 136 -0.77 12.53 16.58
C GLU A 136 0.43 11.98 17.37
N THR A 137 0.68 10.67 17.28
CA THR A 137 1.79 10.01 17.98
C THR A 137 3.07 10.06 17.17
N ASP A 138 4.06 10.83 17.62
CA ASP A 138 5.35 11.01 16.94
C ASP A 138 6.05 9.71 16.54
N LEU A 139 5.96 8.65 17.38
CA LEU A 139 6.56 7.34 17.08
C LEU A 139 6.01 6.71 15.78
N TYR A 140 4.75 7.00 15.44
CA TYR A 140 4.09 6.48 14.25
C TYR A 140 4.04 7.49 13.10
N ASN A 141 4.57 8.71 13.29
CA ASN A 141 4.62 9.75 12.28
C ASN A 141 5.75 9.46 11.26
N PRO A 142 5.44 9.01 10.03
CA PRO A 142 6.46 8.70 9.04
C PRO A 142 7.06 9.96 8.40
N CYS A 143 6.56 11.13 8.75
CA CYS A 143 6.96 12.45 8.25
C CYS A 143 7.64 13.30 9.33
N ALA A 144 7.92 12.75 10.51
CA ALA A 144 8.62 13.45 11.58
C ALA A 144 10.00 13.95 11.10
N PRO A 145 10.52 15.08 11.63
CA PRO A 145 11.88 15.52 11.34
C PRO A 145 12.91 14.41 11.54
N GLY A 146 13.77 14.19 10.54
CA GLY A 146 14.74 13.08 10.56
C GLY A 146 14.15 11.71 10.19
N SER A 147 12.90 11.64 9.71
CA SER A 147 12.32 10.39 9.22
C SER A 147 13.17 9.76 8.11
N ARG A 148 13.34 8.44 8.21
CA ARG A 148 14.04 7.62 7.21
C ARG A 148 13.17 7.20 6.02
N LEU A 149 11.89 7.62 5.98
CA LEU A 149 10.89 7.06 5.08
C LEU A 149 10.54 8.02 3.95
N GLY A 150 11.04 7.72 2.76
CA GLY A 150 10.82 8.50 1.55
C GLY A 150 11.66 9.77 1.45
N ILE A 151 11.76 10.28 0.22
CA ILE A 151 12.51 11.48 -0.12
C ILE A 151 11.62 12.73 -0.04
N THR A 152 12.13 13.80 0.55
CA THR A 152 11.46 15.11 0.60
C THR A 152 11.61 15.84 -0.72
N ALA A 153 10.74 16.82 -0.97
CA ALA A 153 10.67 17.51 -2.26
C ALA A 153 11.94 18.32 -2.60
N ASP A 154 12.63 18.85 -1.58
CA ASP A 154 13.87 19.64 -1.71
C ASP A 154 15.08 18.80 -2.15
N LEU A 155 15.03 17.48 -1.94
CA LEU A 155 16.08 16.54 -2.33
C LEU A 155 15.83 15.90 -3.71
N LEU A 156 14.66 16.15 -4.32
CA LEU A 156 14.36 15.67 -5.66
C LEU A 156 14.89 16.65 -6.72
N PRO A 157 15.45 16.15 -7.84
CA PRO A 157 15.77 16.98 -8.99
C PRO A 157 14.50 17.57 -9.61
N ASP A 158 14.62 18.53 -10.52
CA ASP A 158 13.44 19.09 -11.21
C ASP A 158 12.73 18.09 -12.13
N ARG A 159 13.50 17.21 -12.76
CA ARG A 159 13.01 16.09 -13.55
C ARG A 159 13.41 14.78 -12.87
N LEU A 160 12.46 13.88 -12.68
CA LEU A 160 12.73 12.56 -12.11
C LEU A 160 13.67 11.75 -13.01
N PRO A 161 14.54 10.89 -12.43
CA PRO A 161 15.37 9.99 -13.21
C PRO A 161 14.54 9.12 -14.17
N GLU A 162 15.10 8.86 -15.35
CA GLU A 162 14.51 7.93 -16.31
C GLU A 162 14.36 6.53 -15.67
N GLY A 163 13.15 5.96 -15.77
CA GLY A 163 12.81 4.67 -15.16
C GLY A 163 11.95 4.78 -13.91
N ILE A 164 11.86 5.95 -13.27
CA ILE A 164 10.85 6.21 -12.26
C ILE A 164 9.51 6.44 -12.96
N GLU A 165 8.60 5.48 -12.80
CA GLU A 165 7.26 5.48 -13.37
C GLU A 165 6.18 5.81 -12.33
N GLY A 166 6.53 5.93 -11.05
CA GLY A 166 5.54 6.17 -10.00
C GLY A 166 6.07 6.80 -8.73
N LEU A 167 5.13 7.38 -7.99
CA LEU A 167 5.36 7.91 -6.65
C LEU A 167 4.56 7.11 -5.63
N HIS A 168 5.11 6.95 -4.44
CA HIS A 168 4.43 6.31 -3.31
C HIS A 168 4.54 7.18 -2.07
N PHE A 169 3.46 7.38 -1.34
CA PHE A 169 3.50 7.92 0.02
C PHE A 169 2.70 7.04 0.97
N HIS A 170 3.06 7.09 2.25
CA HIS A 170 2.32 6.42 3.30
C HIS A 170 2.46 7.27 4.57
N THR A 171 1.40 7.99 4.92
CA THR A 171 1.37 9.02 5.97
C THR A 171 0.21 8.88 6.95
N LEU A 172 -0.66 7.90 6.71
CA LEU A 172 -1.88 7.67 7.47
C LEU A 172 -1.75 6.40 8.33
N CYS A 173 -2.38 6.43 9.50
CA CYS A 173 -2.56 5.30 10.39
C CYS A 173 -3.96 5.39 11.00
N GLU A 174 -4.81 4.38 10.73
CA GLU A 174 -6.22 4.33 11.16
C GLU A 174 -7.02 5.63 10.96
N SER A 175 -6.68 6.37 9.89
CA SER A 175 -7.13 7.74 9.64
C SER A 175 -8.46 7.77 8.89
N THR A 176 -9.11 8.94 8.87
CA THR A 176 -10.39 9.16 8.16
C THR A 176 -10.16 9.48 6.68
N SER A 177 -11.23 9.48 5.89
CA SER A 177 -11.17 9.91 4.47
C SER A 177 -10.82 11.40 4.30
N TYR A 178 -11.12 12.23 5.31
CA TYR A 178 -10.76 13.66 5.33
C TYR A 178 -9.24 13.87 5.51
N GLU A 179 -8.56 12.98 6.25
CA GLU A 179 -7.10 13.05 6.36
C GLU A 179 -6.39 12.63 5.07
N LEU A 180 -6.99 11.73 4.29
CA LEU A 180 -6.51 11.47 2.93
C LEU A 180 -6.65 12.70 2.03
N GLU A 181 -7.81 13.37 2.04
CA GLU A 181 -8.04 14.59 1.26
C GLU A 181 -6.98 15.65 1.55
N LYS A 182 -6.77 15.99 2.83
CA LYS A 182 -5.71 16.92 3.26
C LYS A 182 -4.32 16.47 2.81
N THR A 183 -4.02 15.17 2.92
CA THR A 183 -2.74 14.63 2.47
C THR A 183 -2.55 14.81 0.97
N LEU A 184 -3.58 14.56 0.17
CA LEU A 184 -3.54 14.75 -1.28
C LEU A 184 -3.31 16.21 -1.65
N ASP A 185 -3.95 17.16 -0.95
CA ASP A 185 -3.69 18.60 -1.14
C ASP A 185 -2.22 18.96 -0.89
N VAL A 186 -1.61 18.41 0.17
CA VAL A 186 -0.18 18.62 0.46
C VAL A 186 0.70 17.96 -0.61
N VAL A 187 0.37 16.73 -1.01
CA VAL A 187 1.10 16.02 -2.07
C VAL A 187 1.04 16.79 -3.38
N GLU A 188 -0.10 17.34 -3.78
CA GLU A 188 -0.18 18.17 -4.99
C GLU A 188 0.62 19.46 -4.86
N LYS A 189 0.54 20.14 -3.71
CA LYS A 189 1.27 21.39 -3.49
C LYS A 189 2.78 21.19 -3.58
N ARG A 190 3.30 20.08 -3.02
CA ARG A 190 4.75 19.83 -2.93
C ARG A 190 5.30 19.01 -4.10
N PHE A 191 4.51 18.07 -4.62
CA PHE A 191 4.94 17.10 -5.63
C PHE A 191 4.14 17.17 -6.94
N GLY A 192 3.24 18.14 -7.11
CA GLY A 192 2.39 18.26 -8.30
C GLY A 192 3.16 18.29 -9.62
N LYS A 193 4.35 18.93 -9.65
CA LYS A 193 5.23 18.93 -10.84
C LYS A 193 5.77 17.54 -11.20
N TYR A 194 5.85 16.62 -10.23
CA TYR A 194 6.29 15.25 -10.41
C TYR A 194 5.16 14.31 -10.79
N LEU A 195 3.93 14.58 -10.33
CA LEU A 195 2.73 13.82 -10.71
C LEU A 195 2.50 13.80 -12.23
N GLN A 196 2.91 14.86 -12.94
CA GLN A 196 2.83 14.93 -14.40
C GLN A 196 3.90 14.09 -15.12
N GLN A 197 4.91 13.59 -14.40
CA GLN A 197 6.04 12.84 -14.95
C GLN A 197 5.88 11.33 -14.76
N VAL A 198 4.93 10.90 -13.93
CA VAL A 198 4.73 9.49 -13.54
C VAL A 198 3.41 8.94 -14.07
N LYS A 199 3.29 7.61 -14.06
CA LYS A 199 2.15 6.84 -14.54
C LYS A 199 1.23 6.38 -13.40
N TRP A 200 1.73 6.31 -12.17
CA TRP A 200 0.95 5.86 -11.03
C TRP A 200 1.31 6.60 -9.74
N LEU A 201 0.33 6.72 -8.86
CA LEU A 201 0.46 7.24 -7.50
C LEU A 201 -0.09 6.22 -6.52
N ASN A 202 0.79 5.69 -5.68
CA ASN A 202 0.42 4.83 -4.58
C ASN A 202 0.26 5.65 -3.29
N MET A 203 -0.93 5.63 -2.72
CA MET A 203 -1.32 6.40 -1.53
C MET A 203 -1.15 5.61 -0.23
N GLY A 204 -0.48 4.45 -0.29
CA GLY A 204 -0.16 3.65 0.88
C GLY A 204 -1.39 3.16 1.63
N GLY A 205 -1.21 2.87 2.92
CA GLY A 205 -2.22 2.30 3.80
C GLY A 205 -2.81 3.32 4.78
N GLY A 206 -3.30 2.82 5.92
CA GLY A 206 -3.91 3.67 6.96
C GLY A 206 -5.39 4.00 6.74
N HIS A 207 -5.95 3.62 5.59
CA HIS A 207 -7.36 3.83 5.23
C HIS A 207 -8.28 2.80 5.90
N LEU A 208 -8.82 3.11 7.08
CA LEU A 208 -9.63 2.17 7.84
C LEU A 208 -11.11 2.16 7.39
N MET A 209 -11.35 1.94 6.10
CA MET A 209 -12.67 2.11 5.44
C MET A 209 -13.77 1.15 5.91
N THR A 210 -13.40 0.06 6.59
CA THR A 210 -14.33 -0.93 7.15
C THR A 210 -14.69 -0.67 8.62
N ARG A 211 -14.08 0.34 9.27
CA ARG A 211 -14.49 0.77 10.61
C ARG A 211 -15.86 1.44 10.54
N GLN A 212 -16.72 1.12 11.52
CA GLN A 212 -17.99 1.82 11.70
C GLN A 212 -17.77 3.34 11.80
N GLY A 213 -18.59 4.11 11.07
CA GLY A 213 -18.50 5.57 11.04
C GLY A 213 -17.44 6.13 10.07
N TYR A 214 -16.69 5.29 9.36
CA TYR A 214 -15.84 5.79 8.26
C TYR A 214 -16.71 6.26 7.09
N ASP A 215 -16.48 7.49 6.61
CA ASP A 215 -17.21 8.07 5.49
C ASP A 215 -16.65 7.56 4.15
N VAL A 216 -17.19 6.42 3.71
CA VAL A 216 -16.82 5.75 2.46
C VAL A 216 -17.26 6.55 1.23
N GLU A 217 -18.39 7.26 1.31
CA GLU A 217 -18.87 8.07 0.20
C GLU A 217 -17.98 9.29 -0.02
N HIS A 218 -17.50 9.91 1.07
CA HIS A 218 -16.48 10.94 1.00
C HIS A 218 -15.18 10.40 0.37
N LEU A 219 -14.69 9.25 0.80
CA LEU A 219 -13.51 8.62 0.21
C LEU A 219 -13.66 8.46 -1.31
N ILE A 220 -14.78 7.91 -1.78
CA ILE A 220 -15.03 7.71 -3.21
C ILE A 220 -15.04 9.04 -3.96
N ARG A 221 -15.64 10.10 -3.41
CA ARG A 221 -15.64 11.44 -4.03
C ARG A 221 -14.23 12.01 -4.15
N VAL A 222 -13.43 11.95 -3.08
CA VAL A 222 -12.04 12.43 -3.05
C VAL A 222 -11.20 11.70 -4.11
N LEU A 223 -11.29 10.37 -4.16
CA LEU A 223 -10.54 9.56 -5.13
C LEU A 223 -10.94 9.84 -6.58
N LYS A 224 -12.25 10.02 -6.85
CA LYS A 224 -12.75 10.39 -8.18
C LYS A 224 -12.25 11.75 -8.61
N ALA A 225 -12.38 12.76 -7.75
CA ALA A 225 -11.94 14.12 -8.03
C ALA A 225 -10.43 14.17 -8.31
N PHE A 226 -9.62 13.46 -7.53
CA PHE A 226 -8.18 13.38 -7.75
C PHE A 226 -7.84 12.73 -9.09
N ARG A 227 -8.53 11.64 -9.47
CA ARG A 227 -8.32 11.02 -10.78
C ARG A 227 -8.78 11.91 -11.93
N GLU A 228 -9.90 12.62 -11.79
CA GLU A 228 -10.37 13.56 -12.81
C GLU A 228 -9.34 14.68 -13.06
N LYS A 229 -8.64 15.11 -12.01
CA LYS A 229 -7.56 16.09 -12.09
C LYS A 229 -6.26 15.53 -12.69
N HIS A 230 -5.97 14.24 -12.46
CA HIS A 230 -4.78 13.54 -12.96
C HIS A 230 -5.18 12.26 -13.73
N PRO A 231 -5.83 12.37 -14.90
CA PRO A 231 -6.44 11.24 -15.58
C PRO A 231 -5.44 10.21 -16.13
N HIS A 232 -4.16 10.60 -16.24
CA HIS A 232 -3.07 9.73 -16.66
C HIS A 232 -2.51 8.85 -15.54
N LEU A 233 -2.88 9.10 -14.27
CA LEU A 233 -2.40 8.34 -13.12
C LEU A 233 -3.27 7.13 -12.82
N GLU A 234 -2.64 5.96 -12.70
CA GLU A 234 -3.21 4.86 -11.91
C GLU A 234 -3.07 5.18 -10.42
N LEU A 235 -4.20 5.29 -9.73
CA LEU A 235 -4.23 5.51 -8.28
C LEU A 235 -4.28 4.17 -7.56
N ILE A 236 -3.39 3.96 -6.60
CA ILE A 236 -3.27 2.70 -5.85
C ILE A 236 -3.42 2.98 -4.35
N MET A 237 -4.12 2.11 -3.62
CA MET A 237 -4.22 2.11 -2.15
C MET A 237 -3.82 0.76 -1.59
N GLU A 238 -3.19 0.77 -0.42
CA GLU A 238 -2.67 -0.41 0.28
C GLU A 238 -3.24 -0.59 1.70
N PRO A 239 -4.57 -0.59 1.91
CA PRO A 239 -5.11 -0.80 3.23
C PRO A 239 -4.75 -2.21 3.72
N GLY A 240 -4.26 -2.29 4.96
CA GLY A 240 -4.01 -3.55 5.65
C GLY A 240 -5.16 -3.86 6.61
N SER A 241 -5.21 -3.13 7.73
CA SER A 241 -6.17 -3.36 8.82
C SER A 241 -7.62 -3.40 8.35
N ALA A 242 -8.00 -2.61 7.33
CA ALA A 242 -9.37 -2.61 6.83
C ALA A 242 -9.83 -3.99 6.32
N PHE A 243 -8.93 -4.82 5.77
CA PHE A 243 -9.30 -6.15 5.30
C PHE A 243 -9.80 -7.06 6.43
N ALA A 244 -9.12 -7.04 7.58
CA ALA A 244 -9.39 -7.92 8.72
C ALA A 244 -9.98 -7.19 9.94
N TRP A 245 -10.43 -5.94 9.78
CA TRP A 245 -10.95 -5.13 10.88
C TRP A 245 -12.20 -5.77 11.47
N GLN A 246 -12.12 -6.14 12.76
CA GLN A 246 -13.21 -6.78 13.50
C GLN A 246 -13.77 -8.02 12.77
N THR A 247 -12.89 -8.85 12.22
CA THR A 247 -13.29 -10.11 11.54
C THR A 247 -13.03 -11.34 12.39
N GLY A 248 -12.53 -11.20 13.61
CA GLY A 248 -12.14 -12.33 14.44
C GLY A 248 -11.72 -11.92 15.85
N PHE A 249 -11.36 -12.91 16.66
CA PHE A 249 -11.01 -12.74 18.06
C PHE A 249 -9.98 -13.79 18.50
N LEU A 250 -9.30 -13.53 19.62
CA LEU A 250 -8.51 -14.53 20.32
C LEU A 250 -9.42 -15.28 21.29
N LEU A 251 -9.55 -16.58 21.12
CA LEU A 251 -10.21 -17.48 22.06
C LEU A 251 -9.18 -17.98 23.07
N ALA A 252 -9.45 -17.80 24.37
CA ALA A 252 -8.61 -18.22 25.49
C ALA A 252 -9.47 -18.83 26.62
N SER A 253 -8.85 -19.63 27.48
CA SER A 253 -9.46 -20.26 28.66
C SER A 253 -9.17 -19.50 29.95
#